data_AF-A0A3N1SRN5-F1
#
_entry.id   AF-A0A3N1SRN5-F1
#
_cell.length_a   1.000
_cell.length_b   1.000
_cell.length_c   1.000
_cell.angle_alpha   90.00
_cell.angle_beta   90.00
_cell.angle_gamma   90.00
#
_symmetry.space_group_name_H-M   'P 1'
#
loop_
_entity.id
_entity.type
_entity.pdbx_description
1 polymer ?
#
loop_
_entity_poly.entity_id
_entity_poly.type
_entity_poly.pdbx_seq_one_letter_code
_entity_poly.pdbx_strand_id
1 'polypeptide(L)'
;MFRAGLGPLFRGRLLLLVHTGRTSGQPRRTVVEVVESATVDGRRSWTVASGFGPGADWYRNLQRTPQATVQIGRRFHAVTADELLAAEGGELMERYAPRHPRTARRLCAYMGFTVDGSAEGYRVVGEAIPFVRLTEGARKARDGDR
;
A
#
# COMPACT_ATOMS: atom_id res chain seq x y z
N MET A 1 4.95 7.63 17.02
CA MET A 1 4.52 8.91 16.43
C MET A 1 3.78 8.60 15.14
N PHE A 2 2.53 9.06 14.98
CA PHE A 2 1.76 8.88 13.76
C PHE A 2 2.30 9.83 12.68
N ARG A 3 3.10 9.32 11.73
CA ARG A 3 3.46 10.12 10.54
C ARG A 3 2.30 10.02 9.57
N ALA A 4 1.51 11.09 9.52
CA ALA A 4 0.41 11.26 8.59
C ALA A 4 0.92 11.13 7.14
N GLY A 5 0.44 10.11 6.42
CA GLY A 5 0.53 10.07 4.97
C GLY A 5 -0.37 11.16 4.39
N LEU A 6 0.24 12.29 4.01
CA LEU A 6 -0.19 13.27 3.00
C LEU A 6 -1.69 13.65 2.87
N GLY A 7 -2.47 13.57 3.95
CA GLY A 7 -3.94 13.56 3.92
C GLY A 7 -4.66 14.60 3.02
N PRO A 8 -4.23 15.87 2.91
CA PRO A 8 -4.89 16.88 2.08
C PRO A 8 -4.62 16.74 0.57
N LEU A 9 -3.54 16.08 0.15
CA LEU A 9 -3.15 16.00 -1.27
C LEU A 9 -4.02 15.01 -2.07
N PHE A 10 -4.67 14.03 -1.42
CA PHE A 10 -5.09 12.78 -2.08
C PHE A 10 -6.61 12.55 -2.20
N ARG A 11 -7.45 13.59 -2.05
CA ARG A 11 -8.91 13.62 -2.36
C ARG A 11 -9.64 12.28 -2.11
N GLY A 12 -9.60 11.76 -0.88
CA GLY A 12 -10.40 10.58 -0.49
C GLY A 12 -9.75 9.20 -0.69
N ARG A 13 -8.47 9.13 -1.06
CA ARG A 13 -7.72 7.86 -1.21
C ARG A 13 -6.94 7.46 0.05
N LEU A 14 -7.53 7.70 1.22
CA LEU A 14 -6.93 7.33 2.50
C LEU A 14 -7.71 6.17 3.09
N LEU A 15 -7.00 5.25 3.74
CA LEU A 15 -7.59 4.27 4.63
C LEU A 15 -6.89 4.29 5.99
N LEU A 16 -7.63 3.99 7.05
CA LEU A 16 -7.05 3.74 8.35
C LEU A 16 -6.73 2.24 8.45
N LEU A 17 -5.45 1.93 8.51
CA LEU A 17 -4.94 0.59 8.75
C LEU A 17 -4.83 0.36 10.27
N VAL A 18 -5.48 -0.70 10.75
CA VAL A 18 -5.33 -1.23 12.11
C VAL A 18 -4.50 -2.52 12.01
N HIS A 19 -3.31 -2.53 12.59
CA HIS A 19 -2.32 -3.62 12.51
C HIS A 19 -1.77 -3.97 13.88
N THR A 20 -1.13 -5.14 14.00
CA THR A 20 -0.57 -5.63 15.27
C THR A 20 0.90 -5.20 15.41
N GLY A 21 1.23 -4.50 16.50
CA GLY A 21 2.62 -4.12 16.78
C GLY A 21 3.53 -5.34 16.96
N ARG A 22 4.54 -5.51 16.10
CA ARG A 22 5.42 -6.71 16.11
C ARG A 22 6.12 -6.98 17.44
N THR A 23 6.45 -5.93 18.19
CA THR A 23 7.12 -6.05 19.50
C THR A 23 6.11 -6.11 20.64
N SER A 24 5.07 -5.27 20.59
CA SER A 24 4.15 -5.10 21.73
C SER A 24 2.94 -6.02 21.71
N GLY A 25 2.61 -6.66 20.58
CA GLY A 25 1.33 -7.38 20.38
C GLY A 25 0.08 -6.49 20.35
N GLN A 26 0.19 -5.22 20.75
CA GLN A 26 -0.94 -4.29 20.82
C GLN A 26 -1.40 -3.78 19.45
N PRO A 27 -2.71 -3.50 19.28
CA PRO A 27 -3.23 -2.82 18.11
C PRO A 27 -2.59 -1.45 17.89
N ARG A 28 -2.19 -1.17 16.65
CA ARG A 28 -1.65 0.10 16.17
C ARG A 28 -2.52 0.59 15.04
N ARG A 29 -2.55 1.91 14.86
CA ARG A 29 -3.34 2.58 13.83
C ARG A 29 -2.39 3.35 12.92
N THR A 30 -2.65 3.41 11.62
CA THR A 30 -1.84 4.20 10.68
C THR A 30 -2.72 4.60 9.51
N VAL A 31 -2.68 5.87 9.10
CA VAL A 31 -3.36 6.33 7.89
C VAL A 31 -2.39 6.15 6.73
N VAL A 32 -2.80 5.39 5.72
CA VAL A 32 -2.01 5.11 4.51
C VAL A 32 -2.78 5.52 3.26
N GLU A 33 -2.03 5.77 2.19
CA GLU A 33 -2.58 6.17 0.90
C GLU A 33 -2.81 4.93 0.02
N VAL A 34 -3.98 4.89 -0.62
CA VAL A 34 -4.37 3.89 -1.60
C VAL A 34 -3.96 4.35 -2.99
N VAL A 35 -3.07 3.59 -3.63
CA VAL A 35 -2.64 3.83 -5.02
C VAL A 35 -3.52 3.09 -6.03
N GLU A 36 -4.15 2.00 -5.61
CA GLU A 36 -5.07 1.22 -6.46
C GLU A 36 -6.18 0.57 -5.62
N SER A 37 -7.38 0.51 -6.19
CA SER A 37 -8.49 -0.29 -5.68
C SER A 37 -8.93 -1.25 -6.78
N ALA A 38 -8.96 -2.54 -6.47
CA ALA A 38 -9.24 -3.59 -7.44
C ALA A 38 -10.04 -4.74 -6.80
N THR A 39 -10.54 -5.65 -7.63
CA THR A 39 -11.10 -6.92 -7.18
C THR A 39 -10.12 -8.04 -7.53
N VAL A 40 -9.69 -8.82 -6.53
CA VAL A 40 -8.77 -9.95 -6.67
C VAL A 40 -9.46 -11.21 -6.13
N ASP A 41 -9.56 -12.26 -6.95
CA ASP A 41 -10.31 -13.49 -6.63
C ASP A 41 -11.75 -13.24 -6.15
N GLY A 42 -12.43 -12.25 -6.73
CA GLY A 42 -13.79 -11.86 -6.33
C GLY A 42 -13.87 -11.08 -5.01
N ARG A 43 -12.73 -10.70 -4.42
CA ARG A 43 -12.64 -9.98 -3.13
C ARG A 43 -12.12 -8.57 -3.35
N ARG A 44 -12.59 -7.62 -2.53
CA ARG A 44 -12.10 -6.24 -2.60
C ARG A 44 -10.64 -6.20 -2.18
N SER A 45 -9.86 -5.38 -2.86
CA SER A 45 -8.45 -5.20 -2.56
C SER A 45 -8.03 -3.75 -2.70
N TRP A 46 -7.08 -3.34 -1.86
CA TRP A 46 -6.50 -2.01 -1.85
C TRP A 46 -4.98 -2.11 -1.82
N THR A 47 -4.32 -1.54 -2.81
CA THR A 47 -2.86 -1.47 -2.84
C THR A 47 -2.42 -0.14 -2.24
N VAL A 48 -1.52 -0.20 -1.26
CA VAL A 48 -0.95 0.95 -0.54
C VAL A 48 0.57 1.00 -0.71
N ALA A 49 1.11 2.21 -0.78
CA ALA A 49 2.56 2.43 -0.91
C ALA A 49 3.21 2.70 0.45
N SER A 50 4.37 2.09 0.72
CA SER A 50 5.22 2.48 1.85
C SER A 50 6.14 3.64 1.47
N GLY A 51 5.62 4.86 1.58
CA GLY A 51 6.38 6.06 1.22
C GLY A 51 7.61 6.38 2.10
N PHE A 52 7.75 5.73 3.26
CA PHE A 52 8.98 5.78 4.07
C PHE A 52 9.87 4.55 3.85
N GLY A 53 9.63 3.80 2.78
CA GLY A 53 10.37 2.60 2.43
C GLY A 53 10.12 1.43 3.40
N PRO A 54 11.01 0.42 3.38
CA PRO A 54 10.85 -0.80 4.18
C PRO A 54 11.05 -0.57 5.70
N GLY A 55 11.52 0.61 6.10
CA GLY A 55 11.70 0.98 7.51
C GLY A 55 10.40 1.32 8.24
N ALA A 56 9.28 1.52 7.53
CA ALA A 56 8.02 1.92 8.15
C ALA A 56 7.48 0.85 9.12
N ASP A 57 7.18 1.25 10.35
CA ASP A 57 6.75 0.30 11.38
C ASP A 57 5.49 -0.48 11.01
N TRP A 58 4.52 0.16 10.37
CA TRP A 58 3.29 -0.52 9.94
C TRP A 58 3.58 -1.60 8.89
N TYR A 59 4.49 -1.33 7.96
CA TYR A 59 4.88 -2.28 6.92
C TYR A 59 5.60 -3.49 7.53
N ARG A 60 6.59 -3.24 8.39
CA ARG A 60 7.30 -4.30 9.15
C ARG A 60 6.37 -5.10 10.07
N ASN A 61 5.33 -4.46 10.60
CA ASN A 61 4.31 -5.14 11.39
C ASN A 61 3.47 -6.08 10.52
N LEU A 62 3.04 -5.65 9.33
CA LEU A 62 2.29 -6.49 8.40
C LEU A 62 3.11 -7.66 7.87
N GLN A 63 4.43 -7.48 7.67
CA GLN A 63 5.32 -8.58 7.31
C GLN A 63 5.34 -9.69 8.38
N ARG A 64 5.21 -9.34 9.66
CA ARG A 64 5.14 -10.32 10.76
C ARG A 64 3.74 -10.84 11.01
N THR A 65 2.72 -9.99 10.87
CA THR A 65 1.32 -10.33 11.11
C THR A 65 0.48 -9.72 10.00
N PRO A 66 0.23 -10.47 8.91
CA PRO A 66 -0.42 -9.94 7.72
C PRO A 66 -1.93 -9.68 7.92
N GLN A 67 -2.54 -10.25 8.96
CA GLN A 67 -3.93 -10.00 9.31
C GLN A 67 -4.07 -8.59 9.88
N ALA A 68 -4.97 -7.82 9.29
CA ALA A 68 -5.23 -6.44 9.67
C ALA A 68 -6.70 -6.09 9.43
N THR A 69 -7.08 -4.90 9.87
CA THR A 69 -8.38 -4.30 9.53
C THR A 69 -8.14 -2.96 8.86
N VAL A 70 -8.82 -2.70 7.75
CA VAL A 70 -8.85 -1.37 7.14
C VAL A 70 -10.20 -0.72 7.39
N GLN A 71 -10.20 0.57 7.67
CA GLN A 71 -11.40 1.39 7.67
C GLN A 71 -11.38 2.32 6.46
N ILE A 72 -12.46 2.25 5.67
CA ILE A 72 -12.69 3.09 4.51
C ILE A 72 -14.01 3.82 4.72
N GLY A 73 -13.94 5.14 4.85
CA GLY A 73 -15.06 5.93 5.33
C GLY A 73 -15.54 5.44 6.70
N ARG A 74 -16.77 4.91 6.77
CA ARG A 74 -17.39 4.38 7.99
C ARG A 74 -17.33 2.85 8.11
N ARG A 75 -16.84 2.15 7.09
CA ARG A 75 -16.87 0.68 7.03
C ARG A 75 -15.51 0.10 7.38
N PHE A 76 -15.52 -1.01 8.11
CA PHE A 76 -14.34 -1.78 8.48
C PHE A 76 -14.32 -3.08 7.67
N HIS A 77 -13.14 -3.45 7.18
CA HIS A 77 -12.90 -4.66 6.40
C HIS A 77 -11.72 -5.42 7.02
N ALA A 78 -11.94 -6.68 7.37
CA ALA A 78 -10.84 -7.58 7.72
C ALA A 78 -10.08 -7.93 6.45
N VAL A 79 -8.76 -7.78 6.46
CA VAL A 79 -7.90 -7.98 5.30
C VAL A 79 -6.69 -8.83 5.63
N THR A 80 -6.14 -9.45 4.60
CA THR A 80 -4.80 -10.04 4.60
C THR A 80 -3.88 -9.18 3.76
N ALA A 81 -2.70 -8.85 4.30
CA ALA A 81 -1.65 -8.12 3.61
C ALA A 81 -0.73 -9.08 2.84
N ASP A 82 -0.51 -8.77 1.56
CA ASP A 82 0.47 -9.41 0.70
C ASP A 82 1.38 -8.32 0.10
N GLU A 83 2.69 -8.52 0.20
CA GLU A 83 3.66 -7.64 -0.43
C GLU A 83 3.70 -7.88 -1.94
N LEU A 84 3.77 -6.81 -2.72
CA LEU A 84 3.96 -6.91 -4.16
C LEU A 84 5.45 -7.11 -4.49
N LEU A 85 5.71 -7.88 -5.54
CA LEU A 85 7.04 -7.95 -6.13
C LEU A 85 7.43 -6.58 -6.70
N ALA A 86 8.74 -6.28 -6.75
CA ALA A 86 9.25 -5.02 -7.29
C ALA A 86 8.73 -4.75 -8.71
N ALA A 87 8.74 -5.76 -9.58
CA ALA A 87 8.21 -5.66 -10.94
C ALA A 87 6.72 -5.28 -10.96
N GLU A 88 5.89 -5.88 -10.09
CA GLU A 88 4.47 -5.55 -9.96
C GLU A 88 4.27 -4.09 -9.48
N GLY A 89 5.14 -3.61 -8.59
CA GLY A 89 5.18 -2.21 -8.16
C GLY A 89 5.54 -1.25 -9.29
N GLY A 90 6.51 -1.63 -10.13
CA GLY A 90 6.88 -0.91 -11.35
C GLY A 90 5.72 -0.78 -12.31
N GLU A 91 5.12 -1.90 -12.70
CA GLU A 91 3.96 -1.92 -13.59
C GLU A 91 2.77 -1.13 -13.01
N LEU A 92 2.57 -1.20 -11.70
CA LEU A 92 1.53 -0.43 -11.01
C LEU A 92 1.75 1.07 -11.19
N MET A 93 2.98 1.56 -10.95
CA MET A 93 3.30 2.98 -11.09
C MET A 93 3.27 3.45 -12.54
N GLU A 94 3.69 2.61 -13.47
CA GLU A 94 3.57 2.85 -14.91
C GLU A 94 2.11 3.05 -15.33
N ARG A 95 1.18 2.24 -14.80
CA ARG A 95 -0.27 2.40 -15.04
C ARG A 95 -0.88 3.58 -14.25
N TYR A 96 -0.40 3.83 -13.04
CA TYR A 96 -0.95 4.85 -12.14
C TYR A 96 -0.65 6.27 -12.64
N ALA A 97 0.58 6.50 -13.11
CA ALA A 97 1.06 7.85 -13.40
C ALA A 97 0.28 8.56 -14.52
N PRO A 98 -0.05 7.94 -15.66
CA PRO A 98 -0.86 8.60 -16.70
C PRO A 98 -2.29 8.94 -16.24
N ARG A 99 -2.86 8.15 -15.32
CA ARG A 99 -4.19 8.37 -14.75
C ARG A 99 -4.19 9.49 -13.71
N HIS A 100 -3.07 9.70 -13.03
CA HIS A 100 -2.94 10.64 -11.92
C HIS A 100 -1.63 11.46 -11.96
N PRO A 101 -1.30 12.15 -13.06
CA PRO A 101 0.05 12.67 -13.31
C PRO A 101 0.54 13.65 -12.24
N ARG A 102 -0.31 14.59 -11.83
CA ARG A 102 0.02 15.54 -10.74
C ARG A 102 0.22 14.84 -9.40
N THR A 103 -0.56 13.78 -9.15
CA THR A 103 -0.49 13.04 -7.89
C THR A 103 0.77 12.17 -7.86
N ALA A 104 1.03 11.43 -8.93
CA ALA A 104 2.19 10.57 -9.08
C ALA A 104 3.49 11.36 -8.91
N ARG A 105 3.62 12.53 -9.56
CA ARG A 105 4.81 13.38 -9.40
C ARG A 105 5.01 13.85 -7.95
N ARG A 106 3.93 14.21 -7.25
CA ARG A 106 3.97 14.64 -5.84
C ARG A 106 4.32 13.48 -4.90
N LEU A 107 3.76 12.30 -5.14
CA LEU A 107 4.06 11.09 -4.40
C LEU A 107 5.55 10.75 -4.55
N CYS A 108 6.06 10.67 -5.78
CA CYS A 108 7.48 10.41 -6.06
C CYS A 108 8.39 11.42 -5.35
N ALA A 109 8.09 12.73 -5.49
CA ALA A 109 8.87 13.79 -4.85
C ALA A 109 8.86 13.69 -3.32
N TYR A 110 7.70 13.36 -2.71
CA TYR A 110 7.61 13.14 -1.27
C TYR A 110 8.48 12.00 -0.77
N MET A 111 8.62 10.95 -1.59
CA MET A 111 9.48 9.80 -1.30
C MET A 111 10.95 10.04 -1.66
N GLY A 112 11.31 11.25 -2.12
CA GLY A 112 12.68 11.62 -2.47
C GLY A 112 13.11 11.26 -3.89
N PHE A 113 12.18 10.85 -4.75
CA PHE A 113 12.44 10.53 -6.15
C PHE A 113 12.15 11.69 -7.09
N THR A 114 12.99 11.85 -8.11
CA THR A 114 12.74 12.73 -9.26
C THR A 114 12.31 11.89 -10.46
N VAL A 115 11.20 12.27 -11.08
CA VAL A 115 10.68 11.65 -12.30
C VAL A 115 10.65 12.67 -13.45
N ASP A 116 11.08 12.24 -14.63
CA ASP A 116 11.02 13.01 -15.88
C ASP A 116 9.60 13.08 -16.46
N GLY A 117 8.70 12.24 -15.95
CA GLY A 117 7.31 12.12 -16.40
C GLY A 117 7.07 11.00 -17.40
N SER A 118 8.11 10.26 -17.79
CA SER A 118 8.01 9.08 -18.65
C SER A 118 7.44 7.87 -17.90
N ALA A 119 6.79 6.96 -18.63
CA ALA A 119 6.31 5.69 -18.10
C ALA A 119 7.45 4.89 -17.44
N GLU A 120 8.60 4.86 -18.10
CA GLU A 120 9.85 4.26 -17.63
C GLU A 120 10.31 4.82 -16.29
N GLY A 121 10.37 6.15 -16.16
CA GLY A 121 10.78 6.81 -14.92
C GLY A 121 9.87 6.47 -13.74
N TYR A 122 8.56 6.33 -13.98
CA TYR A 122 7.62 5.88 -12.96
C TYR A 122 7.75 4.39 -12.63
N ARG A 123 8.05 3.54 -13.63
CA ARG A 123 8.29 2.12 -13.42
C ARG A 123 9.50 1.88 -12.50
N VAL A 124 10.63 2.54 -12.78
CA VAL A 124 11.84 2.46 -11.93
C VAL A 124 11.55 2.89 -10.49
N VAL A 125 10.78 3.96 -10.31
CA VAL A 125 10.36 4.40 -8.97
C VAL A 125 9.46 3.35 -8.30
N GLY A 126 8.51 2.77 -9.04
CA GLY A 126 7.64 1.71 -8.53
C GLY A 126 8.39 0.44 -8.11
N GLU A 127 9.48 0.08 -8.80
CA GLU A 127 10.33 -1.05 -8.42
C GLU A 127 11.11 -0.80 -7.12
N ALA A 128 11.37 0.46 -6.79
CA ALA A 128 12.12 0.85 -5.60
C ALA A 128 11.25 1.04 -4.33
N ILE A 129 9.92 1.08 -4.48
CA ILE A 129 9.00 1.36 -3.37
C ILE A 129 8.31 0.06 -2.93
N PRO A 130 8.28 -0.25 -1.62
CA PRO A 130 7.46 -1.35 -1.15
C PRO A 130 5.97 -1.04 -1.27
N PHE A 131 5.22 -1.94 -1.92
CA PHE A 131 3.77 -1.90 -1.98
C PHE A 131 3.17 -3.08 -1.24
N VAL A 132 2.02 -2.84 -0.62
CA VAL A 132 1.24 -3.88 0.07
C VAL A 132 -0.16 -3.90 -0.50
N ARG A 133 -0.60 -5.06 -0.96
CA ARG A 133 -1.98 -5.33 -1.33
C ARG A 133 -2.73 -5.87 -0.11
N LEU A 134 -3.83 -5.20 0.22
CA LEU A 134 -4.73 -5.55 1.32
C LEU A 134 -5.99 -6.15 0.72
N THR A 135 -6.13 -7.48 0.81
CA THR A 135 -7.27 -8.20 0.22
C THR A 135 -8.27 -8.59 1.31
N GLU A 136 -9.55 -8.31 1.09
CA GLU A 136 -10.63 -8.62 2.03
C GLU A 136 -10.74 -10.13 2.28
N GLY A 137 -10.92 -10.52 3.55
CA GLY A 137 -11.08 -11.91 3.98
C GLY A 137 -9.77 -12.59 4.41
N ALA A 138 -9.91 -13.82 4.93
CA ALA A 138 -8.78 -14.64 5.33
C ALA A 138 -7.97 -15.09 4.11
N ARG A 139 -6.65 -15.22 4.27
CA ARG A 139 -5.78 -15.85 3.27
C ARG A 139 -6.36 -17.22 2.91
N LYS A 140 -6.66 -17.46 1.64
CA LYS A 140 -6.85 -18.84 1.19
C LYS A 140 -5.52 -19.54 1.41
N ALA A 141 -5.53 -20.71 2.06
CA ALA A 141 -4.33 -21.55 2.09
C ALA A 141 -3.86 -21.71 0.63
N ARG A 142 -2.57 -21.53 0.37
CA ARG A 142 -2.03 -21.83 -0.97
C ARG A 142 -2.21 -23.33 -1.15
N ASP A 143 -3.06 -23.73 -2.10
CA ASP A 143 -3.02 -25.10 -2.61
C ASP A 143 -1.68 -25.27 -3.32
N GLY A 144 -0.85 -26.21 -2.84
CA GLY A 144 0.37 -26.62 -3.55
C GLY A 144 1.64 -26.63 -2.70
N ASP A 145 1.68 -27.51 -1.70
CA ASP A 145 2.86 -28.35 -1.48
C ASP A 145 2.35 -29.79 -1.45
N ARG A 146 2.43 -30.46 -2.60
CA ARG A 146 2.25 -31.90 -2.78
C ARG A 146 3.36 -32.39 -3.69
#